data_AF-A0A3A5AX09-F1
#
_entry.id   AF-A0A3A5AX09-F1
#
_cell.length_a   1.000
_cell.length_b   1.000
_cell.length_c   1.000
_cell.angle_alpha   90.00
_cell.angle_beta   90.00
_cell.angle_gamma   90.00
#
_symmetry.space_group_name_H-M   'P 1'
#
loop_
_entity.id
_entity.type
_entity.pdbx_description
1 polymer ?
#
loop_
_entity_poly.entity_id
_entity_poly.type
_entity_poly.pdbx_seq_one_letter_code
_entity_poly.pdbx_strand_id
1 'polypeptide(L)'
;MIKREHIKQAIDAISTRNPEIGYSLDEMLGMGMISAPSDQADLPGNQGFSFYFENHAVPVNRVLFFQEGTAPIEQGLLIKYGELVKRQEIVDRGGSPDYPAAFKEIHEAGLRSAVLHEIDFAIQRVMNGANTDEGPARETKATLVDFMERMKRENRGFSIQETGPDRQYLYKGVLSGEEAFYLCFPFSMGSLMQAADLNLEFFSLRFILNCLLRGVERNLHTCVVQDRIVGLVFLSLKEQFLRRSLEIKYIATQRRKTAGAPDGAPEPPRGVGTFLVAGVWMLAKNEMQKRTDIVLDAEVGARGFYETTGFESRGMSGFVLGKPRPHLLLALLGMARHTRKIEQRAVEEIARMIRRHVKGLRKKPSGKRELSERAVVIACVQECLMQESRPEFTDAAIQGLLRYGKKIMEAEDLLRRASEMKADRAKNHVHAAGAPR
;
A
#
# COMPACT_ATOMS: atom_id res chain seq x y z
N MET A 1 -0.42 24.49 -12.76
CA MET A 1 -1.74 24.91 -12.26
C MET A 1 -2.81 24.31 -13.16
N ILE A 2 -3.97 23.96 -12.60
CA ILE A 2 -5.10 23.47 -13.39
C ILE A 2 -5.77 24.68 -14.03
N LYS A 3 -6.08 24.57 -15.33
CA LYS A 3 -6.75 25.63 -16.10
C LYS A 3 -8.15 25.15 -16.50
N ARG A 4 -9.02 26.10 -16.88
CA ARG A 4 -10.37 25.79 -17.35
C ARG A 4 -10.36 24.84 -18.55
N GLU A 5 -9.37 24.96 -19.43
CA GLU A 5 -9.22 24.08 -20.60
C GLU A 5 -8.94 22.62 -20.19
N HIS A 6 -8.17 22.39 -19.12
CA HIS A 6 -7.94 21.03 -18.61
C HIS A 6 -9.22 20.41 -18.06
N ILE A 7 -10.07 21.21 -17.40
CA ILE A 7 -11.38 20.76 -16.90
C ILE A 7 -12.29 20.43 -18.07
N LYS A 8 -12.34 21.30 -19.10
CA LYS A 8 -13.14 21.05 -20.31
C LYS A 8 -12.69 19.78 -21.04
N GLN A 9 -11.38 19.58 -21.21
CA GLN A 9 -10.83 18.35 -21.80
C GLN A 9 -11.22 17.09 -21.01
N ALA A 10 -11.22 17.17 -19.67
CA ALA A 10 -11.69 16.07 -18.81
C ALA A 10 -13.19 15.77 -19.03
N ILE A 11 -14.03 16.82 -19.10
CA ILE A 11 -15.46 16.68 -19.36
C ILE A 11 -15.72 16.08 -20.74
N ASP A 12 -15.01 16.52 -21.78
CA ASP A 12 -15.15 15.98 -23.13
C ASP A 12 -14.74 14.49 -23.20
N ALA A 13 -13.69 14.12 -22.46
CA ALA A 13 -13.27 12.73 -22.31
C ALA A 13 -14.34 11.86 -21.60
N ILE A 14 -14.99 12.40 -20.55
CA ILE A 14 -16.13 11.75 -19.89
C ILE A 14 -17.30 11.62 -20.86
N SER A 15 -17.65 12.71 -21.56
CA SER A 15 -18.79 12.80 -22.49
C SER A 15 -18.69 11.80 -23.64
N THR A 16 -17.48 11.45 -24.06
CA THR A 16 -17.26 10.44 -25.10
C THR A 16 -17.81 9.07 -24.70
N ARG A 17 -17.88 8.77 -23.39
CA ARG A 17 -18.32 7.47 -22.86
C ARG A 17 -19.69 7.54 -22.21
N ASN A 18 -19.95 8.62 -21.48
CA ASN A 18 -21.21 8.88 -20.80
C ASN A 18 -21.68 10.29 -21.18
N PRO A 19 -22.43 10.44 -22.30
CA PRO A 19 -22.88 11.73 -22.79
C PRO A 19 -23.77 12.48 -21.79
N GLU A 20 -24.56 11.78 -20.98
CA GLU A 20 -25.45 12.38 -19.99
C GLU A 20 -24.66 13.05 -18.85
N ILE A 21 -23.67 12.34 -18.30
CA ILE A 21 -22.76 12.91 -17.28
C ILE A 21 -21.95 14.05 -17.90
N GLY A 22 -21.44 13.86 -19.12
CA GLY A 22 -20.67 14.87 -19.84
C GLY A 22 -21.45 16.17 -20.05
N TYR A 23 -22.70 16.05 -20.51
CA TYR A 23 -23.60 17.19 -20.69
C TYR A 23 -23.84 17.94 -19.37
N SER A 24 -24.17 17.21 -18.31
CA SER A 24 -24.44 17.80 -17.00
C SER A 24 -23.21 18.54 -16.45
N LEU A 25 -22.02 17.93 -16.55
CA LEU A 25 -20.77 18.56 -16.12
C LEU A 25 -20.43 19.80 -16.95
N ASP A 26 -20.72 19.79 -18.26
CA ASP A 26 -20.48 20.94 -19.13
C ASP A 26 -21.40 22.12 -18.79
N GLU A 27 -22.68 21.85 -18.52
CA GLU A 27 -23.60 22.86 -18.02
C GLU A 27 -23.13 23.44 -16.68
N MET A 28 -22.68 22.59 -15.75
CA MET A 28 -22.12 23.04 -14.47
C MET A 28 -20.86 23.89 -14.63
N LEU A 29 -20.00 23.56 -15.59
CA LEU A 29 -18.83 24.36 -15.95
C LEU A 29 -19.24 25.72 -16.57
N GLY A 30 -20.30 25.73 -17.38
CA GLY A 30 -20.90 26.94 -17.98
C GLY A 30 -21.53 27.87 -16.95
N MET A 31 -22.22 27.31 -15.95
CA MET A 31 -22.83 28.04 -14.83
C MET A 31 -21.84 28.49 -13.75
N GLY A 32 -20.56 28.11 -13.86
CA GLY A 32 -19.53 28.46 -12.88
C GLY A 32 -19.58 27.66 -11.58
N MET A 33 -20.37 26.59 -11.51
CA MET A 33 -20.38 25.64 -10.38
C MET A 33 -19.11 24.79 -10.35
N ILE A 34 -18.47 24.59 -11.52
CA ILE A 34 -17.14 24.02 -11.65
C ILE A 34 -16.21 25.13 -12.15
N SER A 35 -15.06 25.31 -11.50
CA SER A 35 -14.13 26.37 -11.86
C SER A 35 -12.67 26.01 -11.60
N ALA A 36 -11.78 26.59 -12.39
CA ALA A 36 -10.35 26.55 -12.13
C ALA A 36 -9.99 27.59 -11.04
N PRO A 37 -8.92 27.37 -10.25
CA PRO A 37 -8.45 28.36 -9.30
C PRO A 37 -8.13 29.69 -9.99
N SER A 38 -8.55 30.80 -9.39
CA SER A 38 -8.22 32.16 -9.84
C SER A 38 -6.78 32.51 -9.52
N ASP A 39 -6.06 33.14 -10.45
CA ASP A 39 -4.65 33.56 -10.34
C ASP A 39 -4.33 34.47 -9.12
N GLN A 40 -5.34 34.97 -8.39
CA GLN A 40 -5.18 35.90 -7.26
C GLN A 40 -5.19 35.25 -5.86
N ALA A 41 -5.42 33.93 -5.75
CA ALA A 41 -5.53 33.23 -4.46
C ALA A 41 -4.21 32.56 -3.99
N ASP A 42 -3.07 33.06 -4.46
CA ASP A 42 -1.74 32.52 -4.12
C ASP A 42 -1.18 33.17 -2.85
N LEU A 43 -1.59 32.66 -1.70
CA LEU A 43 -0.78 32.77 -0.48
C LEU A 43 0.41 31.79 -0.60
N PRO A 44 1.66 32.22 -0.36
CA PRO A 44 2.82 31.35 -0.40
C PRO A 44 2.71 30.31 0.72
N GLY A 45 2.26 29.10 0.37
CA GLY A 45 2.05 28.01 1.30
C GLY A 45 0.95 27.01 0.90
N ASN A 46 -0.01 27.42 0.03
CA ASN A 46 -1.11 26.55 -0.38
C ASN A 46 -0.85 25.88 -1.75
N GLN A 47 0.17 25.01 -1.82
CA GLN A 47 0.67 24.39 -3.05
C GLN A 47 -0.15 23.18 -3.56
N GLY A 48 -1.49 23.29 -3.60
CA GLY A 48 -2.36 22.21 -4.08
C GLY A 48 -2.76 22.37 -5.55
N PHE A 49 -2.43 21.39 -6.42
CA PHE A 49 -3.14 21.25 -7.70
C PHE A 49 -4.59 20.91 -7.37
N SER A 50 -5.54 21.79 -7.66
CA SER A 50 -6.96 21.59 -7.37
C SER A 50 -7.84 22.33 -8.38
N PHE A 51 -9.10 21.94 -8.47
CA PHE A 51 -10.18 22.70 -9.10
C PHE A 51 -11.33 22.83 -8.09
N TYR A 52 -12.34 23.64 -8.38
CA TYR A 52 -13.49 23.81 -7.49
C TYR A 52 -14.74 23.15 -8.07
N PHE A 53 -15.52 22.52 -7.20
CA PHE A 53 -16.83 21.94 -7.51
C PHE A 53 -17.81 22.38 -6.41
N GLU A 54 -18.87 23.11 -6.77
CA GLU A 54 -19.79 23.76 -5.82
C GLU A 54 -19.04 24.58 -4.74
N ASN A 55 -18.01 25.34 -5.13
CA ASN A 55 -17.11 26.10 -4.24
C ASN A 55 -16.23 25.25 -3.30
N HIS A 56 -16.22 23.92 -3.44
CA HIS A 56 -15.33 23.05 -2.69
C HIS A 56 -14.08 22.73 -3.50
N ALA A 57 -12.90 22.93 -2.90
CA ALA A 57 -11.64 22.56 -3.53
C ALA A 57 -11.53 21.03 -3.64
N VAL A 58 -11.35 20.55 -4.86
CA VAL A 58 -11.11 19.14 -5.20
C VAL A 58 -9.63 18.96 -5.48
N PRO A 59 -8.88 18.25 -4.62
CA PRO A 59 -7.46 18.04 -4.81
C PRO A 59 -7.20 17.11 -5.99
N VAL A 60 -6.20 17.46 -6.80
CA VAL A 60 -5.73 16.68 -7.94
C VAL A 60 -4.28 16.31 -7.70
N ASN A 61 -3.99 15.01 -7.77
CA ASN A 61 -2.64 14.53 -7.57
C ASN A 61 -1.73 15.02 -8.70
N ARG A 62 -0.76 15.88 -8.35
CA ARG A 62 0.17 16.51 -9.28
C ARG A 62 0.99 15.48 -10.08
N VAL A 63 1.43 14.40 -9.42
CA VAL A 63 2.23 13.35 -10.07
C VAL A 63 1.39 12.65 -11.12
N LEU A 64 0.16 12.25 -10.78
CA LEU A 64 -0.77 11.63 -11.73
C LEU A 64 -1.13 12.57 -12.88
N PHE A 65 -1.31 13.86 -12.61
CA PHE A 65 -1.62 14.84 -13.66
C PHE A 65 -0.49 14.95 -14.70
N PHE A 66 0.78 14.93 -14.28
CA PHE A 66 1.89 14.94 -15.22
C PHE A 66 2.08 13.61 -15.96
N GLN A 67 1.70 12.49 -15.36
CA GLN A 67 1.87 11.16 -15.97
C GLN A 67 0.72 10.80 -16.92
N GLU A 68 -0.51 11.20 -16.58
CA GLU A 68 -1.74 10.73 -17.25
C GLU A 68 -2.60 11.86 -17.82
N GLY A 69 -2.17 13.12 -17.70
CA GLY A 69 -2.91 14.28 -18.18
C GLY A 69 -4.16 14.57 -17.36
N THR A 70 -5.32 14.60 -17.99
CA THR A 70 -6.61 14.97 -17.37
C THR A 70 -7.25 13.86 -16.55
N ALA A 71 -6.75 12.62 -16.58
CA ALA A 71 -7.32 11.48 -15.88
C ALA A 71 -7.63 11.72 -14.38
N PRO A 72 -6.75 12.32 -13.55
CA PRO A 72 -7.09 12.62 -12.16
C PRO A 72 -8.14 13.74 -12.00
N ILE A 73 -8.34 14.59 -13.01
CA ILE A 73 -9.44 15.56 -13.05
C ILE A 73 -10.75 14.84 -13.38
N GLU A 74 -10.73 13.92 -14.36
CA GLU A 74 -11.87 13.05 -14.70
C GLU A 74 -12.38 12.30 -13.45
N GLN A 75 -11.47 11.67 -12.70
CA GLN A 75 -11.79 10.98 -11.45
C GLN A 75 -12.42 11.92 -10.41
N GLY A 76 -11.83 13.10 -10.20
CA GLY A 76 -12.37 14.09 -9.25
C GLY A 76 -13.78 14.57 -9.63
N LEU A 77 -14.01 14.84 -10.92
CA LEU A 77 -15.32 15.25 -11.45
C LEU A 77 -16.37 14.16 -11.25
N LEU A 78 -16.03 12.90 -11.57
CA LEU A 78 -16.94 11.76 -11.44
C LEU A 78 -17.30 11.48 -9.98
N ILE A 79 -16.33 11.60 -9.06
CA ILE A 79 -16.58 11.48 -7.62
C ILE A 79 -17.58 12.55 -7.18
N LYS A 80 -17.31 13.83 -7.51
CA LYS A 80 -18.19 14.93 -7.09
C LYS A 80 -19.56 14.90 -7.74
N TYR A 81 -19.66 14.49 -8.99
CA TYR A 81 -20.92 14.27 -9.66
C TYR A 81 -21.73 13.15 -9.00
N GLY A 82 -21.10 12.00 -8.70
CA GLY A 82 -21.79 10.91 -8.00
C GLY A 82 -22.23 11.28 -6.59
N GLU A 83 -21.42 12.05 -5.86
CA GLU A 83 -21.81 12.64 -4.57
C GLU A 83 -23.02 13.56 -4.71
N LEU A 84 -23.05 14.42 -5.72
CA LEU A 84 -24.17 15.35 -5.98
C LEU A 84 -25.47 14.61 -6.29
N VAL A 85 -25.44 13.64 -7.22
CA VAL A 85 -26.62 12.84 -7.58
C VAL A 85 -27.15 12.10 -6.36
N LYS A 86 -26.28 11.50 -5.55
CA LYS A 86 -26.71 10.77 -4.36
C LYS A 86 -27.26 11.68 -3.27
N ARG A 87 -26.69 12.88 -3.12
CA ARG A 87 -27.21 13.90 -2.20
C ARG A 87 -28.64 14.30 -2.58
N GLN A 88 -28.90 14.52 -3.88
CA GLN A 88 -30.24 14.82 -4.38
C GLN A 88 -31.22 13.66 -4.14
N GLU A 89 -30.81 12.41 -4.41
CA GLU A 89 -31.61 11.20 -4.17
C GLU A 89 -32.05 11.06 -2.70
N ILE A 90 -31.16 11.38 -1.75
CA ILE A 90 -31.48 11.34 -0.31
C ILE A 90 -32.50 12.42 0.05
N VAL A 91 -32.35 13.63 -0.48
CA VAL A 91 -33.28 14.75 -0.27
C VAL A 91 -34.66 14.43 -0.85
N ASP A 92 -34.71 13.89 -2.07
CA ASP A 92 -35.97 13.53 -2.75
C ASP A 92 -36.74 12.42 -2.02
N ARG A 93 -36.03 11.53 -1.30
CA ARG A 93 -36.62 10.51 -0.43
C ARG A 93 -37.06 11.05 0.94
N GLY A 94 -36.92 12.35 1.19
CA GLY A 94 -37.25 12.98 2.47
C GLY A 94 -36.21 12.74 3.57
N GLY A 95 -35.01 12.27 3.22
CA GLY A 95 -33.89 12.12 4.14
C GLY A 95 -33.14 13.43 4.36
N SER A 96 -32.42 13.55 5.49
CA SER A 96 -31.47 14.64 5.71
C SER A 96 -30.04 14.18 5.40
N PRO A 97 -29.28 14.94 4.59
CA PRO A 97 -27.89 14.62 4.27
C PRO A 97 -26.93 14.86 5.44
N ASP A 98 -27.36 15.46 6.54
CA ASP A 98 -26.49 15.89 7.65
C ASP A 98 -26.08 14.74 8.60
N TYR A 99 -26.52 13.50 8.35
CA TYR A 99 -26.16 12.35 9.18
C TYR A 99 -24.84 11.69 8.73
N PRO A 100 -23.98 11.22 9.66
CA PRO A 100 -22.72 10.54 9.31
C PRO A 100 -22.88 9.36 8.35
N ALA A 101 -23.98 8.61 8.47
CA ALA A 101 -24.31 7.51 7.55
C ALA A 101 -24.60 8.01 6.13
N ALA A 102 -25.32 9.14 5.99
CA ALA A 102 -25.62 9.76 4.71
C ALA A 102 -24.34 10.29 4.05
N PHE A 103 -23.43 10.93 4.80
CA PHE A 103 -22.13 11.35 4.26
C PHE A 103 -21.30 10.19 3.71
N LYS A 104 -21.26 9.07 4.45
CA LYS A 104 -20.57 7.87 3.99
C LYS A 104 -21.20 7.32 2.71
N GLU A 105 -22.53 7.20 2.67
CA GLU A 105 -23.26 6.69 1.50
C GLU A 105 -23.08 7.60 0.27
N ILE A 106 -23.13 8.92 0.46
CA ILE A 106 -22.89 9.93 -0.59
C ILE A 106 -21.47 9.79 -1.15
N HIS A 107 -20.47 9.69 -0.27
CA HIS A 107 -19.08 9.56 -0.69
C HIS A 107 -18.80 8.23 -1.39
N GLU A 108 -19.36 7.12 -0.89
CA GLU A 108 -19.28 5.81 -1.53
C GLU A 108 -19.93 5.81 -2.92
N ALA A 109 -21.05 6.51 -3.10
CA ALA A 109 -21.67 6.67 -4.42
C ALA A 109 -20.77 7.44 -5.40
N GLY A 110 -20.10 8.49 -4.93
CA GLY A 110 -19.08 9.21 -5.70
C GLY A 110 -17.94 8.32 -6.16
N LEU A 111 -17.29 7.62 -5.22
CA LEU A 111 -16.21 6.68 -5.51
C LEU A 111 -16.65 5.58 -6.48
N ARG A 112 -17.85 5.02 -6.28
CA ARG A 112 -18.42 4.00 -7.15
C ARG A 112 -18.63 4.52 -8.58
N SER A 113 -19.12 5.75 -8.74
CA SER A 113 -19.31 6.37 -10.05
C SER A 113 -18.00 6.47 -10.84
N ALA A 114 -16.92 6.92 -10.19
CA ALA A 114 -15.60 6.97 -10.81
C ALA A 114 -15.04 5.59 -11.17
N VAL A 115 -15.21 4.60 -10.29
CA VAL A 115 -14.76 3.22 -10.55
C VAL A 115 -15.53 2.60 -11.70
N LEU A 116 -16.86 2.75 -11.75
CA LEU A 116 -17.67 2.24 -12.86
C LEU A 116 -17.23 2.84 -14.19
N HIS A 117 -17.02 4.16 -14.25
CA HIS A 117 -16.54 4.83 -15.45
C HIS A 117 -15.19 4.27 -15.94
N GLU A 118 -14.23 4.06 -15.05
CA GLU A 118 -12.92 3.52 -15.42
C GLU A 118 -12.97 2.03 -15.80
N ILE A 119 -13.87 1.23 -15.19
CA ILE A 119 -14.11 -0.15 -15.63
C ILE A 119 -14.72 -0.17 -17.03
N ASP A 120 -15.72 0.67 -17.30
CA ASP A 120 -16.33 0.78 -18.64
C ASP A 120 -15.29 1.21 -19.68
N PHE A 121 -14.41 2.15 -19.32
CA PHE A 121 -13.28 2.54 -20.16
C PHE A 121 -12.34 1.35 -20.43
N ALA A 122 -12.00 0.56 -19.41
CA ALA A 122 -11.16 -0.62 -19.55
C ALA A 122 -11.81 -1.68 -20.46
N ILE A 123 -13.11 -1.95 -20.31
CA ILE A 123 -13.89 -2.86 -21.16
C ILE A 123 -13.85 -2.38 -22.62
N GLN A 124 -14.16 -1.11 -22.88
CA GLN A 124 -14.12 -0.54 -24.23
C GLN A 124 -12.76 -0.71 -24.89
N ARG A 125 -11.66 -0.54 -24.15
CA ARG A 125 -10.31 -0.75 -24.69
C ARG A 125 -10.04 -2.20 -25.08
N VAL A 126 -10.51 -3.16 -24.28
CA VAL A 126 -10.40 -4.58 -24.62
C VAL A 126 -11.20 -4.89 -25.88
N MET A 127 -12.43 -4.39 -25.97
CA MET A 127 -13.32 -4.63 -27.12
C MET A 127 -12.80 -3.99 -28.40
N ASN A 128 -12.34 -2.73 -28.35
CA ASN A 128 -11.79 -2.03 -29.52
C ASN A 128 -10.50 -2.67 -30.03
N GLY A 129 -9.70 -3.26 -29.13
CA GLY A 129 -8.52 -4.04 -29.50
C GLY A 129 -8.80 -5.48 -29.91
N ALA A 130 -10.05 -5.97 -29.87
CA ALA A 130 -10.40 -7.36 -30.19
C ALA A 130 -10.72 -7.59 -31.68
N ASN A 131 -10.90 -6.52 -32.46
CA ASN A 131 -11.31 -6.62 -33.87
C ASN A 131 -10.27 -7.26 -34.82
N THR A 132 -9.07 -7.59 -34.32
CA THR A 132 -7.97 -8.19 -35.10
C THR A 132 -7.51 -9.57 -34.59
N ASP A 133 -8.13 -10.12 -33.55
CA ASP A 133 -7.59 -11.30 -32.86
C ASP A 133 -8.42 -12.58 -33.13
N GLU A 134 -7.74 -13.67 -33.51
CA GLU A 134 -8.34 -15.00 -33.69
C GLU A 134 -7.95 -15.99 -32.56
N GLY A 135 -8.85 -16.93 -32.26
CA GLY A 135 -8.58 -18.06 -31.35
C GLY A 135 -8.45 -17.70 -29.85
N PRO A 136 -7.45 -18.22 -29.12
CA PRO A 136 -7.38 -18.19 -27.65
C PRO A 136 -7.23 -16.77 -27.06
N ALA A 137 -6.71 -15.82 -27.83
CA ALA A 137 -6.64 -14.42 -27.44
C ALA A 137 -8.04 -13.80 -27.27
N ARG A 138 -9.01 -14.21 -28.10
CA ARG A 138 -10.39 -13.75 -28.01
C ARG A 138 -11.12 -14.30 -26.78
N GLU A 139 -10.88 -15.56 -26.44
CA GLU A 139 -11.45 -16.21 -25.24
C GLU A 139 -10.90 -15.60 -23.94
N THR A 140 -9.59 -15.30 -23.91
CA THR A 140 -8.96 -14.61 -22.78
C THR A 140 -9.54 -13.21 -22.59
N LYS A 141 -9.75 -12.47 -23.69
CA LYS A 141 -10.39 -11.14 -23.66
C LYS A 141 -11.84 -11.21 -23.19
N ALA A 142 -12.63 -12.18 -23.65
CA ALA A 142 -14.00 -12.39 -23.20
C ALA A 142 -14.07 -12.67 -21.69
N THR A 143 -13.20 -13.56 -21.20
CA THR A 143 -13.09 -13.87 -19.76
C THR A 143 -12.75 -12.64 -18.92
N LEU A 144 -11.87 -11.77 -19.43
CA LEU A 144 -11.50 -10.53 -18.77
C LEU A 144 -12.65 -9.52 -18.74
N VAL A 145 -13.40 -9.37 -19.83
CA VAL A 145 -14.61 -8.54 -19.88
C VAL A 145 -15.66 -9.07 -18.90
N ASP A 146 -15.93 -10.37 -18.90
CA ASP A 146 -16.87 -11.00 -17.97
C ASP A 146 -16.46 -10.83 -16.51
N PHE A 147 -15.15 -10.86 -16.21
CA PHE A 147 -14.63 -10.54 -14.89
C PHE A 147 -14.92 -9.07 -14.51
N MET A 148 -14.64 -8.12 -15.39
CA MET A 148 -14.92 -6.70 -15.15
C MET A 148 -16.42 -6.41 -14.99
N GLU A 149 -17.28 -7.03 -15.79
CA GLU A 149 -18.74 -6.93 -15.66
C GLU A 149 -19.30 -7.59 -14.39
N ARG A 150 -18.62 -8.61 -13.86
CA ARG A 150 -18.94 -9.15 -12.53
C ARG A 150 -18.55 -8.17 -11.43
N MET A 151 -17.35 -7.57 -11.50
CA MET A 151 -16.92 -6.56 -10.53
C MET A 151 -17.89 -5.39 -10.44
N LYS A 152 -18.46 -4.91 -11.56
CA LYS A 152 -19.47 -3.84 -11.59
C LYS A 152 -20.71 -4.14 -10.76
N ARG A 153 -21.07 -5.43 -10.59
CA ARG A 153 -22.25 -5.91 -9.85
C ARG A 153 -21.97 -6.19 -8.38
N GLU A 154 -20.71 -6.08 -7.95
CA GLU A 154 -20.35 -6.28 -6.54
C GLU A 154 -20.82 -5.12 -5.68
N ASN A 155 -21.49 -5.46 -4.57
CA ASN A 155 -21.94 -4.53 -3.54
C ASN A 155 -21.30 -4.81 -2.18
N ARG A 156 -20.43 -5.82 -2.08
CA ARG A 156 -19.74 -6.15 -0.84
C ARG A 156 -18.48 -5.30 -0.69
N GLY A 157 -18.25 -4.82 0.53
CA GLY A 157 -16.97 -4.21 0.89
C GLY A 157 -15.83 -5.21 0.77
N PHE A 158 -14.62 -4.69 0.61
CA PHE A 158 -13.41 -5.49 0.69
C PHE A 158 -13.21 -5.96 2.15
N SER A 159 -12.89 -7.24 2.32
CA SER A 159 -12.54 -7.81 3.62
C SER A 159 -11.57 -8.97 3.44
N ILE A 160 -10.57 -9.05 4.32
CA ILE A 160 -9.54 -10.08 4.28
C ILE A 160 -10.08 -11.38 4.88
N GLN A 161 -10.01 -12.45 4.10
CA GLN A 161 -10.24 -13.80 4.60
C GLN A 161 -8.94 -14.40 5.14
N GLU A 162 -8.85 -14.49 6.46
CA GLU A 162 -7.67 -15.04 7.14
C GLU A 162 -7.64 -16.57 7.21
N THR A 163 -8.82 -17.18 7.25
CA THR A 163 -9.00 -18.62 7.45
C THR A 163 -9.64 -19.26 6.23
N GLY A 164 -8.98 -20.27 5.67
CA GLY A 164 -9.47 -21.04 4.53
C GLY A 164 -8.35 -21.54 3.62
N PRO A 165 -8.65 -22.44 2.67
CA PRO A 165 -7.69 -22.84 1.63
C PRO A 165 -7.32 -21.66 0.72
N ASP A 166 -8.23 -20.69 0.53
CA ASP A 166 -8.06 -19.50 -0.30
C ASP A 166 -7.56 -18.29 0.51
N ARG A 167 -6.49 -18.47 1.28
CA ARG A 167 -5.85 -17.37 2.02
C ARG A 167 -5.40 -16.30 1.02
N GLN A 168 -5.99 -15.10 1.12
CA GLN A 168 -5.81 -14.04 0.13
C GLN A 168 -4.48 -13.28 0.27
N TYR A 169 -3.72 -13.52 1.33
CA TYR A 169 -2.48 -12.80 1.62
C TYR A 169 -1.22 -13.65 1.60
N LEU A 170 -0.11 -13.01 1.21
CA LEU A 170 1.21 -13.63 1.09
C LEU A 170 1.95 -13.60 2.43
N TYR A 171 1.97 -12.44 3.09
CA TYR A 171 2.67 -12.25 4.37
C TYR A 171 1.79 -11.47 5.36
N LYS A 172 1.87 -11.83 6.66
CA LYS A 172 1.18 -11.15 7.76
C LYS A 172 2.20 -10.68 8.79
N GLY A 173 2.06 -9.45 9.25
CA GLY A 173 2.86 -8.88 10.34
C GLY A 173 2.03 -7.91 11.17
N VAL A 174 2.69 -6.97 11.83
CA VAL A 174 2.06 -6.00 12.72
C VAL A 174 2.52 -4.59 12.37
N LEU A 175 1.58 -3.65 12.30
CA LEU A 175 1.83 -2.22 12.10
C LEU A 175 1.10 -1.42 13.17
N SER A 176 1.86 -0.66 13.99
CA SER A 176 1.29 0.18 15.06
C SER A 176 0.37 -0.57 16.04
N GLY A 177 0.64 -1.87 16.28
CA GLY A 177 -0.15 -2.74 17.15
C GLY A 177 -1.25 -3.53 16.44
N GLU A 178 -1.61 -3.15 15.22
CA GLU A 178 -2.64 -3.79 14.41
C GLU A 178 -2.06 -4.82 13.45
N GLU A 179 -2.86 -5.84 13.12
CA GLU A 179 -2.47 -6.81 12.11
C GLU A 179 -2.40 -6.16 10.72
N ALA A 180 -1.32 -6.47 10.01
CA ALA A 180 -1.05 -5.95 8.69
C ALA A 180 -0.80 -7.08 7.71
N PHE A 181 -1.36 -6.95 6.51
CA PHE A 181 -1.32 -7.97 5.47
C PHE A 181 -0.65 -7.41 4.22
N TYR A 182 0.25 -8.21 3.65
CA TYR A 182 0.85 -7.98 2.33
C TYR A 182 0.25 -8.99 1.36
N LEU A 183 -0.40 -8.50 0.31
CA LEU A 183 -1.08 -9.32 -0.70
C LEU A 183 -0.99 -8.70 -2.09
N CYS A 184 -1.24 -9.48 -3.14
CA CYS A 184 -1.52 -8.92 -4.46
C CYS A 184 -2.78 -8.04 -4.37
N PHE A 185 -2.88 -7.00 -5.21
CA PHE A 185 -4.03 -6.12 -5.18
C PHE A 185 -5.32 -6.90 -5.45
N PRO A 186 -6.30 -6.87 -4.52
CA PRO A 186 -7.54 -7.62 -4.69
C PRO A 186 -8.46 -6.86 -5.64
N PHE A 187 -8.52 -7.28 -6.91
CA PHE A 187 -9.42 -6.68 -7.91
C PHE A 187 -10.88 -6.95 -7.56
N SER A 188 -11.50 -5.98 -6.91
CA SER A 188 -12.92 -5.94 -6.54
C SER A 188 -13.40 -4.50 -6.56
N MET A 189 -14.71 -4.30 -6.58
CA MET A 189 -15.30 -2.96 -6.49
C MET A 189 -14.81 -2.22 -5.23
N GLY A 190 -14.85 -2.88 -4.06
CA GLY A 190 -14.44 -2.29 -2.79
C GLY A 190 -12.97 -1.84 -2.78
N SER A 191 -12.06 -2.63 -3.32
CA SER A 191 -10.63 -2.28 -3.36
C SER A 191 -10.32 -1.14 -4.32
N LEU A 192 -11.01 -1.10 -5.48
CA LEU A 192 -10.88 -0.02 -6.45
C LEU A 192 -11.41 1.29 -5.85
N MET A 193 -12.56 1.26 -5.16
CA MET A 193 -13.08 2.42 -4.44
C MET A 193 -12.10 2.93 -3.37
N GLN A 194 -11.50 2.02 -2.59
CA GLN A 194 -10.46 2.41 -1.62
C GLN A 194 -9.22 3.01 -2.31
N ALA A 195 -8.78 2.46 -3.45
CA ALA A 195 -7.65 3.03 -4.19
C ALA A 195 -7.96 4.44 -4.73
N ALA A 196 -9.18 4.66 -5.22
CA ALA A 196 -9.65 5.98 -5.66
C ALA A 196 -9.66 7.00 -4.51
N ASP A 197 -10.12 6.60 -3.33
CA ASP A 197 -10.18 7.43 -2.13
C ASP A 197 -8.78 7.80 -1.60
N LEU A 198 -7.84 6.85 -1.62
CA LEU A 198 -6.47 7.10 -1.16
C LEU A 198 -5.70 8.10 -2.02
N ASN A 199 -6.01 8.18 -3.33
CA ASN A 199 -5.40 9.09 -4.29
C ASN A 199 -3.85 9.10 -4.24
N LEU A 200 -3.26 7.90 -4.14
CA LEU A 200 -1.83 7.72 -3.97
C LEU A 200 -1.05 8.19 -5.20
N GLU A 201 0.15 8.75 -4.98
CA GLU A 201 1.08 9.05 -6.06
C GLU A 201 1.35 7.80 -6.90
N PHE A 202 1.39 7.95 -8.23
CA PHE A 202 1.61 6.88 -9.22
C PHE A 202 0.46 5.87 -9.43
N PHE A 203 -0.49 5.75 -8.50
CA PHE A 203 -1.54 4.72 -8.55
C PHE A 203 -2.93 5.32 -8.82
N SER A 204 -3.22 5.65 -10.08
CA SER A 204 -4.59 5.97 -10.51
C SER A 204 -5.43 4.70 -10.69
N LEU A 205 -6.76 4.83 -10.73
CA LEU A 205 -7.65 3.73 -11.14
C LEU A 205 -7.28 3.18 -12.51
N ARG A 206 -6.93 4.08 -13.44
CA ARG A 206 -6.51 3.75 -14.81
C ARG A 206 -5.24 2.93 -14.82
N PHE A 207 -4.24 3.30 -14.01
CA PHE A 207 -3.01 2.52 -13.84
C PHE A 207 -3.31 1.11 -13.30
N ILE A 208 -4.11 1.02 -12.23
CA ILE A 208 -4.45 -0.26 -11.57
C ILE A 208 -5.18 -1.19 -12.54
N LEU A 209 -6.21 -0.69 -13.25
CA LEU A 209 -6.92 -1.47 -14.26
C LEU A 209 -6.03 -1.83 -15.44
N ASN A 210 -5.11 -0.95 -15.86
CA ASN A 210 -4.12 -1.28 -16.90
C ASN A 210 -3.19 -2.43 -16.48
N CYS A 211 -2.89 -2.62 -15.18
CA CYS A 211 -2.15 -3.79 -14.72
C CYS A 211 -2.90 -5.09 -15.04
N LEU A 212 -4.22 -5.10 -14.80
CA LEU A 212 -5.09 -6.21 -15.14
C LEU A 212 -5.17 -6.43 -16.66
N LEU A 213 -5.38 -5.36 -17.44
CA LEU A 213 -5.46 -5.43 -18.90
C LEU A 213 -4.19 -5.98 -19.55
N ARG A 214 -3.03 -5.78 -18.92
CA ARG A 214 -1.72 -6.22 -19.41
C ARG A 214 -1.29 -7.58 -18.88
N GLY A 215 -2.07 -8.23 -18.01
CA GLY A 215 -1.70 -9.48 -17.37
C GLY A 215 -0.50 -9.35 -16.42
N VAL A 216 -0.33 -8.17 -15.80
CA VAL A 216 0.73 -7.89 -14.81
C VAL A 216 0.15 -7.57 -13.44
N GLU A 217 -1.08 -8.00 -13.17
CA GLU A 217 -1.79 -7.79 -11.90
C GLU A 217 -1.03 -8.38 -10.71
N ARG A 218 -0.29 -9.48 -10.92
CA ARG A 218 0.57 -10.11 -9.89
C ARG A 218 1.77 -9.26 -9.47
N ASN A 219 2.05 -8.18 -10.19
CA ASN A 219 3.11 -7.25 -9.84
C ASN A 219 2.64 -6.08 -8.96
N LEU A 220 1.32 -5.91 -8.81
CA LEU A 220 0.73 -4.88 -7.97
C LEU A 220 0.39 -5.49 -6.61
N HIS A 221 1.02 -4.98 -5.55
CA HIS A 221 0.79 -5.43 -4.19
C HIS A 221 0.30 -4.29 -3.31
N THR A 222 -0.38 -4.67 -2.23
CA THR A 222 -0.99 -3.74 -1.29
C THR A 222 -0.68 -4.11 0.14
N CYS A 223 -0.62 -3.09 1.00
CA CYS A 223 -0.63 -3.24 2.44
C CYS A 223 -2.03 -2.92 2.96
N VAL A 224 -2.61 -3.87 3.70
CA VAL A 224 -3.93 -3.74 4.31
C VAL A 224 -3.83 -3.84 5.83
N VAL A 225 -4.54 -2.96 6.53
CA VAL A 225 -4.71 -2.97 7.98
C VAL A 225 -6.21 -2.77 8.26
N GLN A 226 -6.82 -3.66 9.06
CA GLN A 226 -8.26 -3.60 9.38
C GLN A 226 -9.16 -3.45 8.13
N ASP A 227 -8.96 -4.29 7.12
CA ASP A 227 -9.69 -4.24 5.84
C ASP A 227 -9.56 -2.92 5.04
N ARG A 228 -8.59 -2.07 5.40
CA ARG A 228 -8.27 -0.83 4.69
C ARG A 228 -6.91 -0.92 4.00
N ILE A 229 -6.88 -0.63 2.71
CA ILE A 229 -5.66 -0.41 1.95
C ILE A 229 -5.01 0.86 2.49
N VAL A 230 -3.74 0.77 2.87
CA VAL A 230 -2.95 1.90 3.43
C VAL A 230 -1.70 2.20 2.61
N GLY A 231 -1.38 1.37 1.61
CA GLY A 231 -0.30 1.63 0.68
C GLY A 231 -0.22 0.60 -0.45
N LEU A 232 0.40 1.00 -1.55
CA LEU A 232 0.55 0.22 -2.78
C LEU A 232 2.02 0.17 -3.19
N VAL A 233 2.41 -0.94 -3.81
CA VAL A 233 3.72 -1.10 -4.45
C VAL A 233 3.56 -1.84 -5.78
N PHE A 234 4.16 -1.30 -6.84
CA PHE A 234 4.22 -1.95 -8.14
C PHE A 234 5.65 -2.40 -8.42
N LEU A 235 5.78 -3.68 -8.81
CA LEU A 235 7.05 -4.34 -9.04
C LEU A 235 7.30 -4.57 -10.54
N SER A 236 8.56 -4.61 -10.93
CA SER A 236 8.95 -5.12 -12.24
C SER A 236 10.22 -5.95 -12.14
N LEU A 237 10.38 -6.88 -13.08
CA LEU A 237 11.63 -7.61 -13.23
C LEU A 237 12.55 -6.83 -14.16
N LYS A 238 13.74 -6.48 -13.65
CA LYS A 238 14.79 -5.85 -14.45
C LYS A 238 15.87 -6.89 -14.72
N GLU A 239 15.95 -7.33 -15.98
CA GLU A 239 17.02 -8.20 -16.45
C GLU A 239 18.18 -7.34 -16.96
N GLN A 240 19.35 -7.49 -16.34
CA GLN A 240 20.59 -6.90 -16.83
C GLN A 240 21.64 -8.01 -16.97
N PHE A 241 21.94 -8.36 -18.22
CA PHE A 241 22.82 -9.48 -18.57
C PHE A 241 22.41 -10.78 -17.83
N LEU A 242 23.25 -11.25 -16.90
CA LEU A 242 23.07 -12.48 -16.13
C LEU A 242 22.38 -12.26 -14.77
N ARG A 243 22.00 -11.03 -14.42
CA ARG A 243 21.36 -10.68 -13.15
C ARG A 243 19.90 -10.31 -13.35
N ARG A 244 19.03 -10.95 -12.58
CA ARG A 244 17.63 -10.56 -12.41
C ARG A 244 17.51 -9.77 -11.12
N SER A 245 17.02 -8.55 -11.21
CA SER A 245 16.71 -7.71 -10.06
C SER A 245 15.21 -7.49 -9.98
N LEU A 246 14.68 -7.47 -8.76
CA LEU A 246 13.32 -7.07 -8.49
C LEU A 246 13.32 -5.55 -8.27
N GLU A 247 12.71 -4.83 -9.20
CA GLU A 247 12.62 -3.37 -9.16
C GLU A 247 11.30 -2.97 -8.49
N ILE A 248 11.39 -2.12 -7.46
CA ILE A 248 10.25 -1.36 -6.96
C ILE A 248 10.10 -0.15 -7.89
N LYS A 249 9.17 -0.26 -8.85
CA LYS A 249 8.87 0.82 -9.81
C LYS A 249 8.20 1.99 -9.12
N TYR A 250 7.16 1.69 -8.37
CA TYR A 250 6.36 2.67 -7.64
C TYR A 250 6.07 2.14 -6.25
N ILE A 251 6.14 3.02 -5.26
CA ILE A 251 5.70 2.77 -3.89
C ILE A 251 5.07 4.04 -3.35
N ALA A 252 3.86 3.93 -2.82
CA ALA A 252 3.16 5.05 -2.22
C ALA A 252 2.34 4.57 -1.02
N THR A 253 2.27 5.41 -0.01
CA THR A 253 1.56 5.12 1.25
C THR A 253 0.64 6.28 1.57
N GLN A 254 -0.46 5.99 2.25
CA GLN A 254 -1.37 7.03 2.72
C GLN A 254 -0.59 8.05 3.57
N ARG A 255 -0.56 9.31 3.11
CA ARG A 255 0.12 10.39 3.82
C ARG A 255 -0.72 10.79 5.03
N ARG A 256 -0.06 11.22 6.11
CA ARG A 256 -0.76 11.85 7.24
C ARG A 256 -1.53 13.07 6.73
N LYS A 257 -2.79 13.19 7.16
CA LYS A 257 -3.67 14.31 6.81
C LYS A 257 -2.93 15.65 7.00
N THR A 258 -2.79 16.42 5.94
CA THR A 258 -2.65 17.88 6.04
C THR A 258 -4.03 18.44 6.38
N ALA A 259 -4.08 19.49 7.21
CA ALA A 259 -5.29 20.09 7.76
C ALA A 259 -6.42 20.22 6.72
N GLY A 260 -7.57 19.58 6.96
CA GLY A 260 -8.75 19.70 6.08
C GLY A 260 -9.62 18.44 5.88
N ALA A 261 -9.21 17.26 6.35
CA ALA A 261 -10.05 16.06 6.26
C ALA A 261 -10.98 15.93 7.48
N PRO A 262 -12.22 15.41 7.32
CA PRO A 262 -13.24 15.38 8.37
C PRO A 262 -12.72 14.76 9.67
N ASP A 263 -13.12 15.37 10.79
CA ASP A 263 -12.76 14.92 12.14
C ASP A 263 -13.14 13.44 12.32
N GLY A 264 -12.21 12.64 12.85
CA GLY A 264 -12.47 11.24 13.25
C GLY A 264 -11.97 10.13 12.31
N ALA A 265 -11.46 10.41 11.10
CA ALA A 265 -10.87 9.33 10.29
C ALA A 265 -9.52 8.86 10.90
N PRO A 266 -9.28 7.53 11.07
CA PRO A 266 -8.08 7.01 11.72
C PRO A 266 -6.79 7.50 11.05
N GLU A 267 -5.78 7.89 11.84
CA GLU A 267 -4.45 8.20 11.30
C GLU A 267 -3.88 6.97 10.58
N PRO A 268 -3.22 7.14 9.42
CA PRO A 268 -2.55 6.03 8.77
C PRO A 268 -1.47 5.45 9.68
N PRO A 269 -1.35 4.11 9.77
CA PRO A 269 -0.39 3.47 10.65
C PRO A 269 1.04 3.87 10.28
N ARG A 270 1.93 3.96 11.27
CA ARG A 270 3.35 4.27 11.01
C ARG A 270 4.04 3.03 10.46
N GLY A 271 4.96 3.24 9.51
CA GLY A 271 5.82 2.18 8.99
C GLY A 271 5.28 1.41 7.77
N VAL A 272 4.17 1.83 7.17
CA VAL A 272 3.59 1.19 5.96
C VAL A 272 4.63 0.98 4.86
N GLY A 273 5.44 2.00 4.56
CA GLY A 273 6.47 1.90 3.52
C GLY A 273 7.52 0.83 3.84
N THR A 274 7.98 0.76 5.10
CA THR A 274 8.92 -0.28 5.53
C THR A 274 8.28 -1.67 5.48
N PHE A 275 6.99 -1.79 5.82
CA PHE A 275 6.24 -3.04 5.72
C PHE A 275 6.08 -3.50 4.28
N LEU A 276 5.75 -2.60 3.34
CA LEU A 276 5.73 -2.90 1.91
C LEU A 276 7.10 -3.41 1.43
N VAL A 277 8.19 -2.73 1.79
CA VAL A 277 9.55 -3.17 1.43
C VAL A 277 9.89 -4.52 2.08
N ALA A 278 9.43 -4.80 3.30
CA ALA A 278 9.58 -6.11 3.93
C ALA A 278 8.85 -7.21 3.15
N GLY A 279 7.63 -6.94 2.67
CA GLY A 279 6.87 -7.86 1.82
C GLY A 279 7.56 -8.15 0.49
N VAL A 280 8.12 -7.12 -0.16
CA VAL A 280 8.95 -7.26 -1.36
C VAL A 280 10.20 -8.09 -1.08
N TRP A 281 10.84 -7.89 0.08
CA TRP A 281 11.99 -8.69 0.49
C TRP A 281 11.62 -10.16 0.71
N MET A 282 10.50 -10.42 1.41
CA MET A 282 10.01 -11.77 1.63
C MET A 282 9.69 -12.47 0.29
N LEU A 283 9.02 -11.77 -0.63
CA LEU A 283 8.74 -12.25 -1.98
C LEU A 283 10.03 -12.62 -2.73
N ALA A 284 10.99 -11.70 -2.78
CA ALA A 284 12.25 -11.90 -3.49
C ALA A 284 13.10 -13.06 -2.92
N LYS A 285 12.94 -13.40 -1.64
CA LYS A 285 13.77 -14.41 -0.97
C LYS A 285 13.09 -15.76 -0.85
N ASN A 286 11.76 -15.81 -0.83
CA ASN A 286 11.00 -17.06 -0.74
C ASN A 286 10.54 -17.57 -2.11
N GLU A 287 10.20 -16.68 -3.05
CA GLU A 287 9.52 -17.10 -4.29
C GLU A 287 10.41 -17.00 -5.52
N MET A 288 11.49 -16.20 -5.48
CA MET A 288 12.36 -16.02 -6.62
C MET A 288 13.61 -16.90 -6.56
N GLN A 289 13.88 -17.63 -7.63
CA GLN A 289 15.09 -18.43 -7.79
C GLN A 289 16.31 -17.51 -7.99
N LYS A 290 17.42 -17.76 -7.28
CA LYS A 290 18.73 -17.04 -7.32
C LYS A 290 18.81 -15.75 -6.48
N ARG A 291 19.99 -15.12 -6.44
CA ARG A 291 20.26 -13.88 -5.68
C ARG A 291 19.62 -12.69 -6.40
N THR A 292 18.32 -12.50 -6.19
CA THR A 292 17.62 -11.32 -6.67
C THR A 292 17.99 -10.12 -5.80
N ASP A 293 18.63 -9.13 -6.42
CA ASP A 293 18.84 -7.82 -5.82
C ASP A 293 17.51 -7.06 -5.86
N ILE A 294 17.21 -6.28 -4.81
CA ILE A 294 16.04 -5.40 -4.79
C ILE A 294 16.53 -3.99 -5.09
N VAL A 295 15.99 -3.37 -6.12
CA VAL A 295 16.43 -2.07 -6.63
C VAL A 295 15.25 -1.12 -6.76
N LEU A 296 15.54 0.18 -6.79
CA LEU A 296 14.57 1.21 -7.13
C LEU A 296 15.29 2.42 -7.71
N ASP A 297 14.58 3.20 -8.52
CA ASP A 297 15.03 4.52 -8.95
C ASP A 297 14.28 5.54 -8.09
N ALA A 298 15.00 6.31 -7.28
CA ALA A 298 14.40 7.18 -6.27
C ALA A 298 14.18 8.60 -6.80
N GLU A 299 13.04 9.18 -6.45
CA GLU A 299 12.88 10.62 -6.42
C GLU A 299 13.67 11.22 -5.25
N VAL A 300 14.21 12.44 -5.44
CA VAL A 300 15.06 13.13 -4.47
C VAL A 300 14.39 13.27 -3.10
N GLY A 301 13.07 13.48 -3.07
CA GLY A 301 12.29 13.69 -1.83
C GLY A 301 12.17 12.47 -0.92
N ALA A 302 12.28 11.25 -1.46
CA ALA A 302 12.12 10.00 -0.69
C ALA A 302 13.46 9.37 -0.26
N ARG A 303 14.60 9.99 -0.61
CA ARG A 303 15.94 9.46 -0.32
C ARG A 303 16.16 9.09 1.15
N GLY A 304 15.72 9.95 2.08
CA GLY A 304 15.86 9.69 3.51
C GLY A 304 15.12 8.43 3.97
N PHE A 305 13.95 8.15 3.39
CA PHE A 305 13.20 6.91 3.66
C PHE A 305 13.94 5.67 3.14
N TYR A 306 14.49 5.72 1.93
CA TYR A 306 15.22 4.60 1.35
C TYR A 306 16.50 4.27 2.15
N GLU A 307 17.28 5.29 2.50
CA GLU A 307 18.51 5.12 3.30
C GLU A 307 18.22 4.58 4.71
N THR A 308 17.14 5.04 5.35
CA THR A 308 16.71 4.55 6.67
C THR A 308 16.14 3.13 6.65
N THR A 309 15.67 2.67 5.49
CA THR A 309 15.22 1.29 5.27
C THR A 309 16.40 0.34 4.98
N GLY A 310 17.50 0.86 4.43
CA GLY A 310 18.74 0.13 4.17
C GLY A 310 19.18 0.08 2.71
N PHE A 311 18.58 0.92 1.86
CA PHE A 311 19.04 1.11 0.49
C PHE A 311 20.34 1.92 0.46
N GLU A 312 21.22 1.56 -0.46
CA GLU A 312 22.49 2.22 -0.73
C GLU A 312 22.44 2.82 -2.15
N SER A 313 22.93 4.05 -2.30
CA SER A 313 22.95 4.76 -3.59
C SER A 313 23.88 4.05 -4.58
N ARG A 314 23.41 3.86 -5.81
CA ARG A 314 24.15 3.28 -6.94
C ARG A 314 24.02 4.21 -8.14
N GLY A 315 24.98 5.12 -8.30
CA GLY A 315 24.95 6.17 -9.31
C GLY A 315 24.12 7.39 -8.88
N MET A 316 23.55 8.11 -9.85
CA MET A 316 22.88 9.41 -9.60
C MET A 316 21.48 9.27 -8.98
N SER A 317 20.70 8.27 -9.37
CA SER A 317 19.30 8.09 -8.93
C SER A 317 18.93 6.66 -8.53
N GLY A 318 19.79 5.67 -8.83
CA GLY A 318 19.54 4.27 -8.54
C GLY A 318 19.87 3.92 -7.10
N PHE A 319 19.10 3.01 -6.51
CA PHE A 319 19.30 2.47 -5.17
C PHE A 319 19.23 0.95 -5.20
N VAL A 320 20.04 0.31 -4.36
CA VAL A 320 20.00 -1.15 -4.13
C VAL A 320 19.85 -1.44 -2.65
N LEU A 321 18.99 -2.38 -2.30
CA LEU A 321 18.83 -2.81 -0.91
C LEU A 321 20.06 -3.61 -0.47
N GLY A 322 21.03 -2.91 0.11
CA GLY A 322 22.29 -3.50 0.55
C GLY A 322 22.18 -4.12 1.95
N LYS A 323 21.94 -3.27 2.96
CA LYS A 323 21.96 -3.67 4.37
C LYS A 323 20.67 -3.24 5.06
N PRO A 324 19.69 -4.15 5.20
CA PRO A 324 18.46 -3.90 5.95
C PRO A 324 18.74 -3.29 7.32
N ARG A 325 18.13 -2.13 7.56
CA ARG A 325 18.22 -1.39 8.82
C ARG A 325 17.29 -2.01 9.87
N PRO A 326 17.42 -1.66 11.16
CA PRO A 326 16.65 -2.30 12.23
C PRO A 326 15.14 -2.25 12.02
N HIS A 327 14.58 -1.16 11.50
CA HIS A 327 13.14 -1.07 11.22
C HIS A 327 12.69 -2.10 10.17
N LEU A 328 13.48 -2.31 9.12
CA LEU A 328 13.18 -3.33 8.12
C LEU A 328 13.32 -4.73 8.71
N LEU A 329 14.35 -4.98 9.53
CA LEU A 329 14.49 -6.25 10.24
C LEU A 329 13.29 -6.54 11.15
N LEU A 330 12.80 -5.54 11.90
CA LEU A 330 11.66 -5.73 12.78
C LEU A 330 10.41 -6.15 11.99
N ALA A 331 10.13 -5.49 10.87
CA ALA A 331 9.03 -5.87 9.98
C ALA A 331 9.21 -7.29 9.41
N LEU A 332 10.43 -7.66 9.02
CA LEU A 332 10.75 -9.01 8.54
C LEU A 332 10.54 -10.08 9.60
N LEU A 333 10.92 -9.82 10.86
CA LEU A 333 10.69 -10.76 11.97
C LEU A 333 9.19 -10.97 12.21
N GLY A 334 8.42 -9.88 12.24
CA GLY A 334 6.96 -9.95 12.34
C GLY A 334 6.33 -10.74 11.19
N MET A 335 6.79 -10.54 9.95
CA MET A 335 6.33 -11.34 8.81
C MET A 335 6.73 -12.81 8.91
N ALA A 336 7.96 -13.07 9.32
CA ALA A 336 8.51 -14.41 9.38
C ALA A 336 7.85 -15.28 10.46
N ARG A 337 7.38 -14.66 11.55
CA ARG A 337 6.62 -15.33 12.62
C ARG A 337 5.31 -15.94 12.12
N HIS A 338 4.55 -15.22 11.30
CA HIS A 338 3.24 -15.67 10.80
C HIS A 338 3.32 -16.43 9.46
N THR A 339 4.52 -16.62 8.93
CA THR A 339 4.77 -17.33 7.67
C THR A 339 5.17 -18.78 7.97
N ARG A 340 4.31 -19.74 7.61
CA ARG A 340 4.53 -21.17 7.91
C ARG A 340 5.77 -21.73 7.23
N LYS A 341 5.90 -21.50 5.92
CA LYS A 341 7.04 -21.97 5.11
C LYS A 341 7.86 -20.77 4.65
N ILE A 342 9.11 -20.72 5.08
CA ILE A 342 10.10 -19.74 4.65
C ILE A 342 11.28 -20.54 4.11
N GLU A 343 11.82 -20.10 2.99
CA GLU A 343 12.99 -20.73 2.39
C GLU A 343 14.20 -20.64 3.32
N GLN A 344 14.97 -21.72 3.43
CA GLN A 344 16.11 -21.80 4.36
C GLN A 344 17.09 -20.64 4.17
N ARG A 345 17.30 -20.22 2.92
CA ARG A 345 18.15 -19.08 2.59
C ARG A 345 17.63 -17.76 3.17
N ALA A 346 16.32 -17.53 3.16
CA ALA A 346 15.73 -16.34 3.76
C ALA A 346 15.92 -16.36 5.29
N VAL A 347 15.74 -17.52 5.93
CA VAL A 347 16.03 -17.72 7.36
C VAL A 347 17.49 -17.40 7.68
N GLU A 348 18.44 -17.90 6.91
CA GLU A 348 19.88 -17.63 7.09
C GLU A 348 20.22 -16.15 6.92
N GLU A 349 19.63 -15.47 5.93
CA GLU A 349 19.84 -14.05 5.69
C GLU A 349 19.30 -13.21 6.87
N ILE A 350 18.11 -13.52 7.39
CA ILE A 350 17.54 -12.87 8.60
C ILE A 350 18.41 -13.15 9.83
N ALA A 351 18.82 -14.40 10.08
CA ALA A 351 19.72 -14.75 11.18
C ALA A 351 21.08 -14.02 11.10
N ARG A 352 21.58 -13.77 9.89
CA ARG A 352 22.79 -12.95 9.69
C ARG A 352 22.54 -11.48 10.02
N MET A 353 21.37 -10.94 9.71
CA MET A 353 20.98 -9.57 10.08
C MET A 353 20.86 -9.43 11.60
N ILE A 354 20.21 -10.38 12.29
CA ILE A 354 20.10 -10.41 13.75
C ILE A 354 21.50 -10.35 14.38
N ARG A 355 22.40 -11.28 14.03
CA ARG A 355 23.77 -11.33 14.59
C ARG A 355 24.52 -10.02 14.38
N ARG A 356 24.35 -9.38 13.22
CA ARG A 356 24.98 -8.10 12.90
C ARG A 356 24.47 -6.98 13.80
N HIS A 357 23.16 -6.86 13.95
CA HIS A 357 22.52 -5.79 14.75
C HIS A 357 22.76 -5.99 16.25
N VAL A 358 22.69 -7.23 16.76
CA VAL A 358 23.07 -7.55 18.15
C VAL A 358 24.53 -7.21 18.43
N LYS A 359 25.46 -7.51 17.49
CA LYS A 359 26.85 -7.06 17.61
C LYS A 359 26.96 -5.53 17.64
N GLY A 360 26.08 -4.82 16.93
CA GLY A 360 26.00 -3.36 16.91
C GLY A 360 25.68 -2.74 18.28
N LEU A 361 24.88 -3.42 19.11
CA LEU A 361 24.51 -2.97 20.47
C LEU A 361 25.71 -2.77 21.41
N ARG A 362 26.90 -3.27 21.06
CA ARG A 362 28.15 -3.03 21.80
C ARG A 362 28.58 -1.56 21.82
N LYS A 363 28.13 -0.78 20.83
CA LYS A 363 28.48 0.64 20.73
C LYS A 363 27.59 1.44 21.67
N LYS A 364 28.19 2.33 22.46
CA LYS A 364 27.43 3.31 23.24
C LYS A 364 26.82 4.32 22.27
N PRO A 365 25.51 4.61 22.40
CA PRO A 365 24.86 5.61 21.56
C PRO A 365 25.39 7.01 21.93
N SER A 366 25.71 7.80 20.91
CA SER A 366 26.27 9.14 21.01
C SER A 366 25.24 10.26 20.79
N GLY A 367 24.04 9.93 20.30
CA GLY A 367 22.97 10.90 20.05
C GLY A 367 21.57 10.30 19.94
N LYS A 368 20.55 11.18 19.83
CA LYS A 368 19.12 10.81 19.79
C LYS A 368 18.78 9.79 18.69
N ARG A 369 19.38 9.94 17.49
CA ARG A 369 19.17 9.02 16.36
C ARG A 369 19.67 7.62 16.68
N GLU A 370 20.86 7.50 17.27
CA GLU A 370 21.45 6.20 17.64
C GLU A 370 20.70 5.55 18.80
N LEU A 371 20.17 6.34 19.75
CA LEU A 371 19.28 5.85 20.80
C LEU A 371 17.99 5.26 20.21
N SER A 372 17.38 5.97 19.26
CA SER A 372 16.18 5.48 18.56
C SER A 372 16.48 4.19 17.78
N GLU A 373 17.60 4.13 17.04
CA GLU A 373 17.99 2.93 16.31
C GLU A 373 18.28 1.77 17.26
N ARG A 374 18.93 2.03 18.40
CA ARG A 374 19.18 1.04 19.47
C ARG A 374 17.88 0.46 20.02
N ALA A 375 16.89 1.30 20.32
CA ALA A 375 15.58 0.86 20.82
C ALA A 375 14.89 -0.11 19.84
N VAL A 376 15.01 0.15 18.54
CA VAL A 376 14.46 -0.73 17.50
C VAL A 376 15.22 -2.06 17.44
N VAL A 377 16.56 -2.05 17.58
CA VAL A 377 17.34 -3.29 17.66
C VAL A 377 16.95 -4.11 18.90
N ILE A 378 16.70 -3.47 20.03
CA ILE A 378 16.21 -4.14 21.24
C ILE A 378 14.84 -4.78 20.98
N ALA A 379 13.93 -4.07 20.30
CA ALA A 379 12.64 -4.62 19.89
C ALA A 379 12.80 -5.83 18.96
N CYS A 380 13.74 -5.80 18.00
CA CYS A 380 14.05 -6.97 17.17
C CYS A 380 14.51 -8.16 18.01
N VAL A 381 15.36 -7.94 19.02
CA VAL A 381 15.82 -9.01 19.92
C VAL A 381 14.66 -9.58 20.73
N GLN A 382 13.78 -8.72 21.25
CA GLN A 382 12.58 -9.16 21.98
C GLN A 382 11.66 -10.00 21.08
N GLU A 383 11.44 -9.58 19.84
CA GLU A 383 10.67 -10.32 18.84
C GLU A 383 11.28 -11.72 18.59
N CYS A 384 12.61 -11.80 18.46
CA CYS A 384 13.30 -13.09 18.30
C CYS A 384 13.15 -14.02 19.51
N LEU A 385 12.91 -13.47 20.71
CA LEU A 385 12.81 -14.24 21.95
C LEU A 385 11.37 -14.66 22.28
N MET A 386 10.39 -14.26 21.46
CA MET A 386 9.00 -14.66 21.63
C MET A 386 8.80 -16.17 21.47
N GLN A 387 7.76 -16.73 22.10
CA GLN A 387 7.51 -18.18 22.11
C GLN A 387 7.26 -18.75 20.70
N GLU A 388 6.62 -17.96 19.84
CA GLU A 388 6.29 -18.31 18.47
C GLU A 388 7.41 -17.99 17.47
N SER A 389 8.53 -17.44 17.95
CA SER A 389 9.69 -17.14 17.11
C SER A 389 10.38 -18.41 16.62
N ARG A 390 10.98 -18.32 15.43
CA ARG A 390 11.73 -19.43 14.84
C ARG A 390 13.01 -19.71 15.64
N PRO A 391 13.35 -20.99 15.90
CA PRO A 391 14.54 -21.35 16.68
C PRO A 391 15.83 -20.71 16.17
N GLU A 392 16.00 -20.62 14.85
CA GLU A 392 17.19 -20.04 14.22
C GLU A 392 17.38 -18.56 14.55
N PHE A 393 16.28 -17.82 14.73
CA PHE A 393 16.31 -16.40 15.10
C PHE A 393 16.59 -16.24 16.59
N THR A 394 15.96 -17.08 17.41
CA THR A 394 16.20 -17.16 18.85
C THR A 394 17.68 -17.47 19.13
N ASP A 395 18.25 -18.47 18.47
CA ASP A 395 19.65 -18.87 18.62
C ASP A 395 20.59 -17.77 18.16
N ALA A 396 20.31 -17.13 17.02
CA ALA A 396 21.09 -16.00 16.52
C ALA A 396 21.12 -14.83 17.53
N ALA A 397 20.00 -14.54 18.19
CA ALA A 397 19.89 -13.51 19.21
C ALA A 397 20.64 -13.90 20.50
N ILE A 398 20.37 -15.09 21.06
CA ILE A 398 20.97 -15.58 22.31
C ILE A 398 22.50 -15.71 22.16
N GLN A 399 23.00 -16.31 21.08
CA GLN A 399 24.45 -16.41 20.85
C GLN A 399 25.12 -15.04 20.79
N GLY A 400 24.45 -14.06 20.18
CA GLY A 400 24.92 -12.68 20.14
C GLY A 400 24.96 -12.04 21.53
N LEU A 401 23.90 -12.19 22.32
CA LEU A 401 23.81 -11.66 23.69
C LEU A 401 24.84 -12.31 24.61
N LEU A 402 25.02 -13.63 24.57
CA LEU A 402 26.03 -14.32 25.38
C LEU A 402 27.45 -13.91 25.01
N ARG A 403 27.74 -13.84 23.70
CA ARG A 403 29.09 -13.49 23.20
C ARG A 403 29.48 -12.05 23.53
N TYR A 404 28.52 -11.13 23.57
CA TYR A 404 28.77 -9.69 23.72
C TYR A 404 28.17 -9.07 24.98
N GLY A 405 27.60 -9.87 25.89
CA GLY A 405 26.78 -9.42 27.02
C GLY A 405 27.48 -8.39 27.90
N LYS A 406 28.77 -8.60 28.21
CA LYS A 406 29.58 -7.65 28.98
C LYS A 406 29.66 -6.23 28.40
N LYS A 407 29.33 -6.04 27.11
CA LYS A 407 29.38 -4.76 26.39
C LYS A 407 28.01 -4.25 25.96
N ILE A 408 26.94 -4.99 26.24
CA ILE A 408 25.56 -4.63 25.88
C ILE A 408 24.82 -4.32 27.18
N MET A 409 24.35 -3.10 27.34
CA MET A 409 23.75 -2.61 28.58
C MET A 409 22.51 -3.43 28.99
N GLU A 410 21.71 -3.83 28.01
CA GLU A 410 20.41 -4.50 28.20
C GLU A 410 20.54 -6.04 28.18
N ALA A 411 21.75 -6.59 28.09
CA ALA A 411 21.93 -8.03 27.85
C ALA A 411 21.39 -8.91 28.96
N GLU A 412 21.61 -8.55 30.23
CA GLU A 412 21.10 -9.30 31.37
C GLU A 412 19.57 -9.32 31.41
N ASP A 413 18.93 -8.17 31.21
CA ASP A 413 17.47 -8.06 31.18
C ASP A 413 16.86 -8.85 30.02
N LEU A 414 17.47 -8.81 28.83
CA LEU A 414 17.01 -9.57 27.67
C LEU A 414 17.19 -11.09 27.86
N LEU A 415 18.29 -11.53 28.45
CA LEU A 415 18.54 -12.95 28.76
C LEU A 415 17.64 -13.48 29.90
N ARG A 416 17.33 -12.64 30.89
CA ARG A 416 16.39 -12.97 31.97
C ARG A 416 14.99 -13.21 31.40
N ARG A 417 14.48 -12.30 30.58
CA ARG A 417 13.18 -12.45 29.89
C ARG A 417 13.12 -13.71 29.03
N ALA A 418 14.21 -14.02 28.31
CA ALA A 418 14.29 -15.26 27.52
C ALA A 418 14.16 -16.52 28.38
N SER A 419 14.73 -16.50 29.59
CA SER A 419 14.68 -17.61 30.54
C SER A 419 13.30 -17.78 31.17
N GLU A 420 12.65 -16.67 31.54
CA GLU A 420 11.28 -16.64 32.06
C GLU A 420 10.30 -17.24 31.04
N MET A 421 10.38 -16.81 29.78
CA MET A 421 9.54 -17.35 28.70
C MET A 421 9.77 -18.84 28.43
N LYS A 422 11.02 -19.33 28.56
CA LYS A 422 11.32 -20.77 28.46
C LYS A 422 10.74 -21.57 29.64
N ALA A 423 10.76 -21.01 30.85
CA ALA A 423 10.19 -21.64 32.03
C ALA A 423 8.66 -21.76 31.92
N ASP A 424 8.00 -20.74 31.39
CA ASP A 424 6.55 -20.77 31.14
C ASP A 424 6.16 -21.80 30.07
N ARG A 425 7.00 -21.97 29.03
CA ARG A 425 6.84 -23.05 28.04
C ARG A 425 6.90 -24.44 28.68
N ALA A 426 7.84 -24.67 29.60
CA ALA A 426 7.96 -25.95 30.31
C ALA A 426 6.73 -26.23 31.19
N LYS A 427 6.23 -25.21 31.91
CA LYS A 427 5.01 -25.32 32.73
C LYS A 427 3.76 -25.60 31.90
N ASN A 428 3.58 -24.90 30.78
CA ASN A 428 2.41 -25.08 29.91
C ASN A 428 2.40 -26.46 29.21
N HIS A 429 3.55 -27.02 28.87
CA HIS A 429 3.65 -28.40 28.37
C HIS A 429 3.37 -29.46 29.44
N VAL A 430 3.79 -29.23 30.70
CA VAL A 430 3.49 -30.14 31.82
C VAL A 430 1.99 -30.14 32.15
N HIS A 431 1.32 -28.99 32.09
CA HIS A 431 -0.14 -28.92 32.30
C HIS A 431 -0.95 -29.51 31.14
N ALA A 432 -0.53 -29.37 29.87
CA ALA A 432 -1.21 -29.98 28.73
C ALA A 432 -1.05 -31.52 28.67
N ALA A 433 0.07 -32.06 29.19
CA ALA A 433 0.30 -33.50 29.30
C ALA A 433 -0.34 -34.13 30.56
N GLY A 434 -0.81 -33.32 31.50
CA GLY A 434 -1.39 -33.74 32.79
C GLY A 434 -2.92 -33.63 32.87
N ALA A 435 -3.63 -33.29 31.79
CA ALA A 435 -5.09 -33.29 31.79
C ALA A 435 -5.62 -34.74 31.75
N PRO A 436 -6.31 -35.23 32.80
CA PRO A 436 -6.91 -36.54 32.78
C PRO A 436 -8.04 -36.57 31.74
N ARG A 437 -8.09 -37.65 30.95
CA ARG A 437 -9.20 -37.98 30.04
C ARG A 437 -10.47 -38.28 30.81
#